data_AF-A0A0J9S3S8-F1
#
_entry.id   AF-A0A0J9S3S8-F1
#
_cell.length_a   1.000
_cell.length_b   1.000
_cell.length_c   1.000
_cell.angle_alpha   90.00
_cell.angle_beta   90.00
_cell.angle_gamma   90.00
#
_symmetry.space_group_name_H-M   'P 1'
#
loop_
_entity.id
_entity.type
_entity.pdbx_description
1 polymer ?
#
loop_
_entity_poly.entity_id
_entity_poly.type
_entity_poly.pdbx_seq_one_letter_code
_entity_poly.pdbx_strand_id
1 'polypeptide(L)'
;MGNVFYDKLNKSDKDLDNYTDKCNKLCRKNNFFKSKRLCSIILRFLEGTNRTSDKKDSDYDDCILFNYWIYDGLSRKFNYNYNIKVYHEFAEIQRVWNELIQDASQITYFDKCKPDNSIVNQQDWKQRKELYDYCVNYELIQKQ
;
A
#
# COMPACT_ATOMS: atom_id res chain seq x y z
N MET A 1 -3.46 -18.54 -12.10
CA MET A 1 -4.51 -17.60 -11.65
C MET A 1 -3.83 -16.45 -10.96
N GLY A 2 -3.68 -15.33 -11.65
CA GLY A 2 -3.28 -14.08 -11.02
C GLY A 2 -4.48 -13.54 -10.25
N ASN A 3 -4.26 -13.14 -9.01
CA ASN A 3 -5.29 -12.52 -8.19
C ASN A 3 -5.45 -11.07 -8.71
N VAL A 4 -6.67 -10.68 -9.10
CA VAL A 4 -6.98 -9.40 -9.77
C VAL A 4 -6.45 -8.18 -8.99
N PHE A 5 -6.40 -8.27 -7.65
CA PHE A 5 -5.78 -7.25 -6.81
C PHE A 5 -4.27 -7.16 -7.06
N TYR A 6 -3.57 -8.30 -6.99
CA TYR A 6 -2.13 -8.36 -7.21
C TYR A 6 -1.73 -8.07 -8.65
N ASP A 7 -2.55 -8.42 -9.64
CA ASP A 7 -2.33 -8.07 -11.03
C ASP A 7 -2.41 -6.55 -11.23
N LYS A 8 -3.37 -5.87 -10.57
CA LYS A 8 -3.44 -4.40 -10.55
C LYS A 8 -2.23 -3.76 -9.86
N LEU A 9 -1.75 -4.34 -8.77
CA LEU A 9 -0.57 -3.85 -8.06
C LEU A 9 0.72 -4.04 -8.87
N ASN A 10 0.85 -5.17 -9.57
CA ASN A 10 2.03 -5.53 -10.35
C ASN A 10 1.96 -5.07 -11.82
N LYS A 11 0.93 -4.29 -12.21
CA LYS A 11 0.82 -3.71 -13.56
C LYS A 11 2.08 -2.92 -13.95
N SER A 12 2.45 -3.08 -15.22
CA SER A 12 3.62 -2.57 -15.95
C SER A 12 4.22 -1.24 -15.43
N ASP A 13 5.56 -1.19 -15.41
CA ASP A 13 6.35 -0.01 -15.03
C ASP A 13 6.05 1.23 -15.88
N LYS A 14 5.54 1.09 -17.12
CA LYS A 14 5.17 2.24 -17.97
C LYS A 14 4.03 3.08 -17.36
N ASP A 15 3.12 2.46 -16.61
CA ASP A 15 2.03 3.19 -15.94
C ASP A 15 2.54 3.97 -14.71
N LEU A 16 3.75 3.64 -14.22
CA LEU A 16 4.37 4.32 -13.08
C LEU A 16 5.04 5.65 -13.48
N ASP A 17 5.30 5.86 -14.77
CA ASP A 17 5.94 7.08 -15.29
C ASP A 17 5.09 8.33 -15.01
N ASN A 18 3.76 8.19 -15.00
CA ASN A 18 2.80 9.27 -14.69
C ASN A 18 3.00 9.86 -13.28
N TYR A 19 3.62 9.10 -12.37
CA TYR A 19 3.83 9.53 -10.99
C TYR A 19 5.25 10.01 -10.73
N THR A 20 6.17 9.88 -11.70
CA THR A 20 7.60 10.14 -11.53
C THR A 20 7.88 11.55 -11.01
N ASP A 21 7.23 12.58 -11.55
CA ASP A 21 7.46 13.96 -11.14
C ASP A 21 6.96 14.25 -9.72
N LYS A 22 5.79 13.70 -9.35
CA LYS A 22 5.25 13.85 -8.01
C LYS A 22 6.13 13.11 -7.00
N CYS A 23 6.55 11.90 -7.34
CA CYS A 23 7.50 11.14 -6.54
C CYS A 23 8.84 11.85 -6.40
N ASN A 24 9.40 12.43 -7.46
CA ASN A 24 10.64 13.21 -7.38
C ASN A 24 10.50 14.38 -6.39
N LYS A 25 9.37 15.09 -6.39
CA LYS A 25 9.09 16.17 -5.43
C LYS A 25 8.97 15.64 -3.99
N LEU A 26 8.23 14.54 -3.79
CA LEU A 26 8.08 13.91 -2.47
C LEU A 26 9.41 13.38 -1.93
N CYS A 27 10.19 12.65 -2.74
CA CYS A 27 11.51 12.14 -2.39
C CYS A 27 12.50 13.27 -2.06
N ARG A 28 12.43 14.41 -2.76
CA ARG A 28 13.28 15.59 -2.45
C ARG A 28 12.96 16.21 -1.09
N LYS A 29 11.68 16.23 -0.71
CA LYS A 29 11.24 16.76 0.60
C LYS A 29 11.47 15.75 1.73
N ASN A 30 11.47 14.46 1.41
CA ASN A 30 11.51 13.37 2.38
C ASN A 30 12.72 12.47 2.13
N ASN A 31 13.81 12.73 2.87
CA ASN A 31 15.10 12.03 2.75
C ASN A 31 15.01 10.50 2.91
N PHE A 32 13.93 9.97 3.49
CA PHE A 32 13.75 8.56 3.77
C PHE A 32 12.87 7.82 2.76
N PHE A 33 12.07 8.55 1.98
CA PHE A 33 11.23 7.98 0.95
C PHE A 33 11.99 7.93 -0.38
N LYS A 34 12.94 7.00 -0.51
CA LYS A 34 13.87 6.95 -1.65
C LYS A 34 13.42 6.06 -2.81
N SER A 35 12.45 5.17 -2.58
CA SER A 35 11.98 4.25 -3.62
C SER A 35 10.95 4.93 -4.50
N LYS A 36 11.39 5.44 -5.67
CA LYS A 36 10.48 6.02 -6.67
C LYS A 36 9.42 5.02 -7.12
N ARG A 37 9.79 3.76 -7.30
CA ARG A 37 8.86 2.69 -7.66
C ARG A 37 7.76 2.50 -6.61
N LEU A 38 8.14 2.39 -5.33
CA LEU A 38 7.16 2.23 -4.25
C LEU A 38 6.27 3.47 -4.13
N CYS A 39 6.85 4.67 -4.27
CA CYS A 39 6.08 5.90 -4.37
C CYS A 39 5.01 5.83 -5.46
N SER A 40 5.41 5.51 -6.69
CA SER A 40 4.47 5.45 -7.81
C SER A 40 3.37 4.42 -7.58
N ILE A 41 3.69 3.27 -6.96
CA ILE A 41 2.69 2.25 -6.61
C ILE A 41 1.70 2.77 -5.57
N ILE A 42 2.16 3.45 -4.51
CA ILE A 42 1.29 4.08 -3.49
C ILE A 42 0.38 5.12 -4.13
N LEU A 43 0.94 6.03 -4.93
CA LEU A 43 0.16 7.08 -5.59
C LEU A 43 -0.89 6.50 -6.54
N ARG A 44 -0.53 5.50 -7.34
CA ARG A 44 -1.46 4.79 -8.24
C ARG A 44 -2.57 4.09 -7.48
N PHE A 45 -2.22 3.39 -6.39
CA PHE A 45 -3.20 2.70 -5.56
C PHE A 45 -4.18 3.67 -4.91
N LEU A 46 -3.68 4.78 -4.36
CA LEU A 46 -4.54 5.82 -3.79
C LEU A 46 -5.43 6.46 -4.86
N GLU A 47 -4.90 6.79 -6.04
CA GLU A 47 -5.71 7.34 -7.13
C GLU A 47 -6.88 6.41 -7.50
N GLY A 48 -6.63 5.11 -7.58
CA GLY A 48 -7.62 4.10 -7.96
C GLY A 48 -8.58 3.64 -6.84
N THR A 49 -8.39 4.08 -5.60
CA THR A 49 -9.28 3.73 -4.48
C THR A 49 -10.35 4.80 -4.23
N ASN A 50 -11.49 4.38 -3.70
CA ASN A 50 -12.53 5.30 -3.22
C ASN A 50 -12.08 5.99 -1.92
N ARG A 51 -12.71 7.10 -1.59
CA ARG A 51 -12.55 7.71 -0.26
C ARG A 51 -13.05 6.76 0.80
N THR A 52 -12.50 6.90 2.01
CA THR A 52 -12.88 6.11 3.17
C THR A 52 -14.38 6.27 3.46
N SER A 53 -14.89 7.49 3.32
CA SER A 53 -16.31 7.83 3.43
C SER A 53 -17.22 7.19 2.36
N ASP A 54 -16.66 6.82 1.20
CA ASP A 54 -17.38 6.25 0.06
C ASP A 54 -17.18 4.73 -0.09
N LYS A 55 -16.48 4.08 0.85
CA LYS A 55 -16.26 2.63 0.80
C LYS A 55 -17.57 1.89 1.01
N LYS A 56 -17.87 0.97 0.08
CA LYS A 56 -18.96 -0.01 0.23
C LYS A 56 -18.46 -1.19 1.06
N ASP A 57 -19.39 -1.86 1.73
CA ASP A 57 -19.11 -3.13 2.41
C ASP A 57 -18.63 -4.17 1.39
N SER A 58 -17.56 -4.88 1.77
CA SER A 58 -16.84 -5.89 1.00
C SER A 58 -16.37 -6.96 1.99
N ASP A 59 -16.21 -8.22 1.56
CA ASP A 59 -15.78 -9.30 2.47
C ASP A 59 -14.32 -9.11 2.91
N TYR A 60 -13.58 -8.24 2.20
CA TYR A 60 -12.24 -7.81 2.58
C TYR A 60 -11.98 -6.32 2.25
N ASP A 61 -11.06 -5.69 3.00
CA ASP A 61 -10.61 -4.32 2.76
C ASP A 61 -9.32 -4.28 1.94
N ASP A 62 -9.42 -3.84 0.67
CA ASP A 62 -8.29 -3.60 -0.24
C ASP A 62 -7.17 -2.77 0.40
N CYS A 63 -7.53 -1.82 1.27
CA CYS A 63 -6.57 -0.95 1.95
C CYS A 63 -5.72 -1.71 2.97
N ILE A 64 -6.34 -2.60 3.74
CA ILE A 64 -5.62 -3.43 4.70
C ILE A 64 -4.69 -4.38 3.96
N LEU A 65 -5.17 -5.00 2.87
CA LEU A 65 -4.36 -5.86 2.03
C LEU A 65 -3.16 -5.11 1.42
N PHE A 66 -3.37 -3.87 0.96
CA PHE A 66 -2.27 -3.04 0.43
C PHE A 66 -1.22 -2.71 1.49
N ASN A 67 -1.65 -2.43 2.73
CA ASN A 67 -0.73 -2.23 3.85
C ASN A 67 0.14 -3.47 4.13
N TYR A 68 -0.47 -4.67 4.17
CA TYR A 68 0.29 -5.92 4.31
C TYR A 68 1.22 -6.17 3.12
N TRP A 69 0.81 -5.85 1.90
CA TRP A 69 1.66 -6.03 0.72
C TRP A 69 2.91 -5.15 0.78
N ILE A 70 2.80 -3.89 1.19
CA ILE A 70 3.97 -3.01 1.41
C ILE A 70 4.87 -3.60 2.50
N TYR A 71 4.29 -3.97 3.65
CA TYR A 71 5.07 -4.49 4.78
C TYR A 71 5.78 -5.81 4.45
N ASP A 72 5.15 -6.71 3.71
CA ASP A 72 5.75 -7.95 3.22
C ASP A 72 6.89 -7.66 2.23
N GLY A 73 6.70 -6.72 1.31
CA GLY A 73 7.74 -6.31 0.36
C GLY A 73 8.99 -5.75 1.07
N LEU A 74 8.79 -4.92 2.08
CA LEU A 74 9.88 -4.42 2.93
C LEU A 74 10.52 -5.55 3.74
N SER A 75 9.72 -6.43 4.33
CA SER A 75 10.22 -7.57 5.09
C SER A 75 11.09 -8.48 4.22
N ARG A 76 10.67 -8.77 2.98
CA ARG A 76 11.47 -9.54 2.00
C ARG A 76 12.82 -8.89 1.71
N LYS A 77 12.84 -7.57 1.48
CA LYS A 77 14.07 -6.80 1.24
C LYS A 77 15.09 -6.98 2.38
N PHE A 78 14.63 -7.21 3.60
CA PHE A 78 15.45 -7.44 4.78
C PHE A 78 15.47 -8.91 5.26
N ASN A 79 15.19 -9.86 4.37
CA ASN A 79 15.22 -11.31 4.60
C ASN A 79 14.32 -11.80 5.75
N TYR A 80 13.19 -11.11 6.00
CA TYR A 80 12.25 -11.42 7.08
C TYR A 80 12.85 -11.47 8.49
N ASN A 81 14.10 -11.04 8.66
CA ASN A 81 14.66 -10.84 9.97
C ASN A 81 13.91 -9.65 10.55
N TYR A 82 13.17 -9.87 11.64
CA TYR A 82 12.47 -8.81 12.38
C TYR A 82 13.47 -7.71 12.75
N ASN A 83 13.54 -6.69 11.89
CA ASN A 83 14.68 -5.78 11.84
C ASN A 83 14.16 -4.36 12.01
N ILE A 84 14.80 -3.61 12.92
CA ILE A 84 14.64 -2.17 13.12
C ILE A 84 14.58 -1.39 11.79
N LYS A 85 15.27 -1.87 10.75
CA LYS A 85 15.23 -1.32 9.39
C LYS A 85 13.87 -1.43 8.70
N VAL A 86 13.15 -2.55 8.82
CA VAL A 86 11.80 -2.71 8.25
C VAL A 86 10.86 -1.70 8.89
N TYR A 87 10.88 -1.63 10.23
CA TYR A 87 10.05 -0.71 10.99
C TYR A 87 10.32 0.75 10.64
N HIS A 88 11.60 1.13 10.59
CA HIS A 88 12.00 2.49 10.25
C HIS A 88 11.63 2.84 8.79
N GLU A 89 11.84 1.94 7.83
CA GLU A 89 11.47 2.20 6.43
C GLU A 89 9.95 2.31 6.28
N PHE A 90 9.19 1.43 6.95
CA PHE A 90 7.73 1.48 6.92
C PHE A 90 7.18 2.75 7.58
N ALA A 91 7.67 3.13 8.76
CA ALA A 91 7.23 4.35 9.44
C ALA A 91 7.42 5.62 8.58
N GLU A 92 8.53 5.70 7.85
CA GLU A 92 8.79 6.82 6.94
C GLU A 92 7.86 6.81 5.72
N ILE A 93 7.56 5.64 5.17
CA ILE A 93 6.54 5.49 4.13
C ILE A 93 5.17 5.95 4.65
N GLN A 94 4.80 5.52 5.87
CA GLN A 94 3.53 5.87 6.50
C GLN A 94 3.41 7.37 6.76
N ARG A 95 4.51 8.05 7.12
CA ARG A 95 4.51 9.51 7.30
C ARG A 95 4.15 10.23 6.00
N VAL A 96 4.86 9.94 4.91
CA VAL A 96 4.61 10.57 3.61
C VAL A 96 3.21 10.22 3.09
N TRP A 97 2.78 8.98 3.28
CA TRP A 97 1.44 8.54 2.94
C TRP A 97 0.38 9.32 3.74
N ASN A 98 0.53 9.47 5.05
CA ASN A 98 -0.38 10.25 5.88
C ASN A 98 -0.46 11.71 5.44
N GLU A 99 0.68 12.35 5.11
CA GLU A 99 0.69 13.72 4.56
C GLU A 99 -0.18 13.84 3.31
N LEU A 100 -0.14 12.85 2.41
CA LEU A 100 -0.91 12.86 1.16
C LEU A 100 -2.42 12.74 1.38
N ILE A 101 -2.86 11.89 2.30
CA ILE A 101 -4.29 11.60 2.50
C ILE A 101 -4.96 12.59 3.46
N GLN A 102 -4.19 13.32 4.26
CA GLN A 102 -4.69 14.34 5.19
C GLN A 102 -4.75 15.74 4.56
N ASP A 103 -3.96 16.00 3.52
CA ASP A 103 -3.97 17.29 2.81
C ASP A 103 -5.17 17.39 1.86
N ALA A 104 -6.17 18.20 2.24
CA ALA A 104 -7.36 18.46 1.43
C ALA A 104 -7.08 19.09 0.06
N SER A 105 -5.91 19.70 -0.15
CA SER A 105 -5.49 20.18 -1.47
C SER A 105 -5.06 19.04 -2.41
N GLN A 106 -4.72 17.85 -1.87
CA GLN A 106 -4.46 16.64 -2.66
C GLN A 106 -5.76 15.93 -3.01
N ILE A 107 -6.65 16.56 -3.77
CA ILE A 107 -8.01 16.06 -4.07
C ILE A 107 -8.02 14.59 -4.53
N THR A 108 -7.02 14.17 -5.31
CA THR A 108 -6.87 12.80 -5.82
C THR A 108 -6.61 11.75 -4.73
N TYR A 109 -6.04 12.12 -3.59
CA TYR A 109 -5.59 11.19 -2.53
C TYR A 109 -6.26 11.45 -1.18
N PHE A 110 -6.85 12.64 -0.99
CA PHE A 110 -7.46 13.06 0.25
C PHE A 110 -8.55 12.08 0.73
N ASP A 111 -8.51 11.77 2.02
CA ASP A 111 -9.41 10.82 2.72
C ASP A 111 -9.44 9.41 2.12
N LYS A 112 -8.40 9.02 1.37
CA LYS A 112 -8.28 7.66 0.84
C LYS A 112 -7.50 6.75 1.79
N CYS A 113 -7.42 5.47 1.40
CA CYS A 113 -6.80 4.38 2.14
C CYS A 113 -5.70 4.82 3.12
N LYS A 114 -5.96 4.62 4.42
CA LYS A 114 -5.05 5.01 5.51
C LYS A 114 -3.97 3.95 5.74
N PRO A 115 -2.72 4.35 6.04
CA PRO A 115 -1.72 3.40 6.49
C PRO A 115 -2.11 2.78 7.83
N ASP A 116 -1.92 1.46 7.96
CA ASP A 116 -2.12 0.71 9.21
C ASP A 116 -0.83 0.68 10.03
N ASN A 117 -0.73 1.60 10.98
CA ASN A 117 0.41 1.71 11.90
C ASN A 117 0.51 0.51 12.86
N SER A 118 -0.54 -0.31 13.01
CA SER A 118 -0.56 -1.42 13.95
C SER A 118 0.18 -2.66 13.46
N ILE A 119 0.39 -2.82 12.14
CA ILE A 119 1.03 -4.00 11.53
C ILE A 119 2.39 -4.31 12.16
N VAL A 120 3.16 -3.27 12.51
CA VAL A 120 4.48 -3.44 13.13
C VAL A 120 4.43 -4.16 14.49
N ASN A 121 3.28 -4.11 15.16
CA ASN A 121 3.06 -4.74 16.47
C ASN A 121 2.37 -6.10 16.38
N GLN A 122 1.92 -6.50 15.18
CA GLN A 122 1.24 -7.77 14.95
C GLN A 122 2.28 -8.88 14.74
N GLN A 123 2.56 -9.69 15.77
CA GLN A 123 3.50 -10.81 15.63
C GLN A 123 3.03 -11.85 14.59
N ASP A 124 1.73 -11.90 14.36
CA ASP A 124 1.01 -12.78 13.43
C ASP A 124 0.66 -12.09 12.09
N TRP A 125 1.31 -10.97 11.74
CA TRP A 125 0.99 -10.22 10.53
C TRP A 125 1.05 -11.08 9.25
N LYS A 126 1.92 -12.10 9.20
CA LYS A 126 2.02 -13.03 8.06
C LYS A 126 0.75 -13.86 7.91
N GLN A 127 0.28 -14.45 9.00
CA GLN A 127 -0.95 -15.25 9.02
C GLN A 127 -2.17 -14.38 8.74
N ARG A 128 -2.20 -13.14 9.24
CA ARG A 128 -3.24 -12.16 8.90
C ARG A 128 -3.24 -11.88 7.40
N LYS A 129 -2.07 -11.60 6.81
CA LYS A 129 -1.95 -11.40 5.36
C LYS A 129 -2.44 -12.63 4.58
N GLU A 130 -2.04 -13.83 4.96
CA GLU A 130 -2.49 -15.09 4.33
C GLU A 130 -4.01 -15.26 4.38
N LEU A 131 -4.64 -14.87 5.50
CA LEU A 131 -6.10 -14.86 5.63
C LEU A 131 -6.75 -13.87 4.64
N TYR A 132 -6.22 -12.65 4.53
CA TYR A 132 -6.72 -11.69 3.53
C TYR A 132 -6.54 -12.22 2.10
N ASP A 133 -5.39 -12.82 1.79
CA ASP A 133 -5.12 -13.43 0.49
C ASP A 133 -6.14 -14.54 0.16
N TYR A 134 -6.49 -15.35 1.15
CA TYR A 134 -7.54 -16.36 1.04
C TYR A 134 -8.92 -15.72 0.75
N CYS A 135 -9.31 -14.68 1.49
CA CYS A 135 -10.59 -13.98 1.28
C CYS A 135 -10.71 -13.43 -0.16
N VAL A 136 -9.65 -12.80 -0.68
CA VAL A 136 -9.65 -12.30 -2.07
C VAL A 136 -9.81 -13.44 -3.07
N ASN A 137 -9.12 -14.56 -2.86
CA ASN A 137 -9.25 -15.72 -3.75
C ASN A 137 -10.65 -16.35 -3.66
N TYR A 138 -11.24 -16.41 -2.47
CA TYR A 138 -12.58 -16.95 -2.24
C TYR A 138 -13.66 -16.12 -2.96
N GLU A 139 -13.60 -14.79 -2.84
CA GLU A 139 -14.50 -13.89 -3.58
C GLU A 139 -14.40 -14.09 -5.11
N LEU A 140 -13.19 -14.32 -5.64
CA LEU A 140 -13.00 -14.56 -7.07
C LEU A 140 -13.62 -15.88 -7.53
N ILE A 141 -13.56 -16.91 -6.69
CA ILE A 141 -14.18 -18.21 -6.96
C ILE A 141 -15.71 -18.12 -6.90
N GLN A 142 -16.26 -17.41 -5.91
CA GLN A 142 -17.71 -17.20 -5.75
C GLN A 142 -18.36 -16.45 -6.93
N LYS A 143 -17.59 -15.60 -7.62
CA LYS A 143 -18.07 -14.77 -8.74
C LYS A 143 -18.01 -15.48 -10.11
N GLN A 144 -17.64 -16.77 -10.17
CA GLN A 144 -17.67 -17.62 -11.36
C GLN A 144 -18.99 -18.39 -11.47
#